data_AF-S4NZE2-F1
#
_entry.id   AF-S4NZE2-F1
#
_cell.length_a   1.000
_cell.length_b   1.000
_cell.length_c   1.000
_cell.angle_alpha   90.00
_cell.angle_beta   90.00
_cell.angle_gamma   90.00
#
_symmetry.space_group_name_H-M   'P 1'
#
loop_
_entity.id
_entity.type
_entity.pdbx_description
1 polymer ?
#
loop_
_entity_poly.entity_id
_entity_poly.type
_entity_poly.pdbx_seq_one_letter_code
_entity_poly.pdbx_strand_id
1 'polypeptide(L)'
;ESFQLELQNRFGCLADCDTVDDLNNRLVETVQTVGSKFYKAHRRNKANRFSTNTLKLMTERQEMRLQSIADASAYRRINRQISKSQTRDMRHFNTERIKNAIEQNRGSKVFARDLSIGQS
;
A
#
# COMPACT_ATOMS: atom_id res chain seq x y z
N GLU A 1 -16.37 18.10 -12.77
CA GLU A 1 -17.76 18.60 -12.67
C GLU A 1 -18.64 17.70 -11.81
N SER A 2 -18.72 16.38 -12.02
CA SER A 2 -19.61 15.48 -11.25
C SER A 2 -19.36 15.44 -9.73
N PHE A 3 -18.10 15.51 -9.28
CA PHE A 3 -17.75 15.55 -7.85
C PHE A 3 -18.30 16.80 -7.15
N GLN A 4 -18.12 17.97 -7.78
CA GLN A 4 -18.59 19.26 -7.23
C GLN A 4 -20.12 19.30 -7.17
N LEU A 5 -20.79 18.78 -8.20
CA LEU A 5 -22.25 18.71 -8.26
C LEU A 5 -22.82 17.80 -7.16
N GLU A 6 -22.27 16.60 -6.96
CA GLU A 6 -22.73 15.69 -5.91
C GLU A 6 -22.44 16.25 -4.50
N LEU A 7 -21.31 16.92 -4.33
CA LEU A 7 -20.96 17.57 -3.07
C LEU A 7 -21.93 18.72 -2.74
N GLN A 8 -22.22 19.58 -3.73
CA GLN A 8 -23.14 20.69 -3.59
C GLN A 8 -24.56 20.21 -3.26
N ASN A 9 -25.03 19.14 -3.90
CA ASN A 9 -26.33 18.53 -3.60
C ASN A 9 -26.42 18.05 -2.15
N ARG A 10 -25.35 17.47 -1.60
CA ARG A 10 -25.34 17.00 -0.21
C ARG A 10 -25.17 18.10 0.83
N PHE A 11 -24.46 19.18 0.50
CA PHE A 11 -24.36 20.34 1.38
C PHE A 11 -25.69 21.06 1.56
N GLY A 12 -26.63 20.95 0.62
CA GLY A 12 -28.01 21.41 0.81
C GLY A 12 -28.72 20.79 2.01
N CYS A 13 -28.36 19.56 2.40
CA CYS A 13 -28.92 18.85 3.56
C CYS A 13 -28.29 19.28 4.90
N LEU A 14 -27.26 20.12 4.90
CA LEU A 14 -26.59 20.59 6.13
C LEU A 14 -27.31 21.78 6.77
N ALA A 15 -28.28 22.39 6.10
CA ALA A 15 -29.05 23.53 6.60
C ALA A 15 -29.90 23.18 7.85
N ASP A 16 -30.19 21.90 8.06
CA ASP A 16 -31.07 21.40 9.14
C ASP A 16 -30.30 20.93 10.39
N CYS A 17 -29.03 21.35 10.57
CA CYS A 17 -28.23 20.94 11.75
C CYS A 17 -28.40 21.93 12.90
N ASP A 18 -28.87 21.44 14.06
CA ASP A 18 -29.19 22.28 15.23
C ASP A 18 -27.96 22.77 16.01
N THR A 19 -26.82 22.08 15.87
CA THR A 19 -25.59 22.40 16.61
C THR A 19 -24.37 22.47 15.70
N VAL A 20 -23.40 23.28 16.09
CA VAL A 20 -22.14 23.47 15.34
C VAL A 20 -21.34 22.15 15.26
N ASP A 21 -21.39 21.32 16.31
CA ASP A 21 -20.72 20.03 16.32
C ASP A 21 -21.38 19.03 15.36
N ASP A 22 -22.72 18.98 15.32
CA ASP A 22 -23.45 18.14 14.36
C ASP A 22 -23.22 18.59 12.91
N LEU A 23 -23.21 19.91 12.68
CA LEU A 23 -22.85 20.48 11.39
C LEU A 23 -21.44 20.07 10.96
N ASN A 24 -20.45 20.16 11.86
CA ASN A 24 -19.07 19.80 11.57
C ASN A 24 -18.93 18.29 11.29
N ASN A 25 -19.57 17.45 12.10
CA ASN A 25 -19.57 16.00 11.91
C ASN A 25 -20.19 15.61 10.55
N ARG A 26 -21.37 16.15 10.22
CA ARG A 26 -22.05 15.90 8.96
C ARG A 26 -21.30 16.47 7.75
N LEU A 27 -20.63 17.61 7.91
CA LEU A 27 -19.75 18.18 6.88
C LEU A 27 -18.60 17.22 6.56
N VAL A 28 -17.88 16.78 7.60
CA VAL A 28 -16.77 15.83 7.46
C VAL A 28 -17.24 14.52 6.83
N GLU A 29 -18.37 13.97 7.30
CA GLU A 29 -18.96 12.74 6.76
C GLU A 29 -19.33 12.90 5.28
N THR A 30 -19.92 14.04 4.91
CA THR A 30 -20.32 14.33 3.53
C THR A 30 -19.11 14.41 2.61
N VAL A 31 -18.07 15.15 3.00
CA VAL A 31 -16.83 15.27 2.22
C VAL A 31 -16.14 13.92 2.07
N GLN A 32 -16.07 13.12 3.13
CA GLN A 32 -15.47 11.78 3.08
C GLN A 32 -16.27 10.83 2.20
N THR A 33 -17.60 10.84 2.31
CA THR A 33 -18.48 9.96 1.55
C THR A 33 -18.40 10.26 0.05
N VAL A 34 -18.59 11.52 -0.34
CA VAL A 34 -18.49 11.92 -1.76
C VAL A 34 -17.03 11.73 -2.22
N GLY A 35 -16.06 12.16 -1.41
CA GLY A 35 -14.64 12.00 -1.70
C GLY A 35 -14.26 10.55 -2.01
N SER A 36 -14.71 9.58 -1.21
CA SER A 36 -14.39 8.16 -1.40
C SER A 36 -14.97 7.55 -2.68
N LYS A 37 -16.12 8.05 -3.17
CA LYS A 37 -16.75 7.59 -4.41
C LYS A 37 -15.94 7.98 -5.64
N PHE A 38 -15.49 9.23 -5.69
CA PHE A 38 -14.75 9.77 -6.85
C PHE A 38 -13.26 9.51 -6.75
N TYR A 39 -12.72 9.54 -5.53
CA TYR A 39 -11.32 9.30 -5.24
C TYR A 39 -11.24 8.05 -4.38
N LYS A 40 -11.13 6.89 -5.05
CA LYS A 40 -10.68 5.67 -4.36
C LYS A 40 -9.34 6.03 -3.72
N ALA A 41 -9.28 6.04 -2.39
CA ALA A 41 -8.01 6.09 -1.68
C ALA A 41 -7.18 4.94 -2.23
N HIS A 42 -6.27 5.25 -3.14
CA HIS A 42 -5.41 4.28 -3.78
C HIS A 42 -4.36 3.87 -2.74
N ARG A 43 -4.81 3.20 -1.66
CA ARG A 43 -3.96 2.29 -0.93
C ARG A 43 -3.67 1.19 -1.93
N ARG A 44 -2.65 1.43 -2.77
CA ARG A 44 -1.99 0.37 -3.51
C ARG A 44 -1.71 -0.67 -2.44
N ASN A 45 -2.39 -1.82 -2.53
CA ASN A 45 -2.05 -3.01 -1.74
C ASN A 45 -0.62 -3.35 -2.14
N LYS A 46 0.34 -2.67 -1.51
CA LYS A 46 1.74 -2.81 -1.81
C LYS A 46 2.05 -4.18 -1.24
N ALA A 47 2.08 -5.17 -2.13
CA ALA A 47 2.37 -6.55 -1.77
C ALA A 47 3.58 -6.52 -0.83
N ASN A 48 3.38 -7.08 0.35
CA ASN A 48 4.32 -6.90 1.44
C ASN A 48 5.62 -7.59 1.04
N ARG A 49 6.66 -6.79 0.79
CA ARG A 49 7.93 -7.28 0.24
C ARG A 49 8.76 -8.03 1.28
N PHE A 50 8.36 -7.95 2.54
CA PHE A 50 9.04 -8.56 3.66
C PHE A 50 8.13 -9.61 4.29
N SER A 51 8.76 -10.73 4.65
CA SER A 51 8.10 -11.78 5.42
C SER A 51 7.71 -11.28 6.81
N THR A 52 6.73 -11.96 7.42
CA THR A 52 6.31 -11.71 8.81
C THR A 52 7.48 -11.78 9.78
N ASN A 53 8.43 -12.69 9.55
CA ASN A 53 9.65 -12.80 10.35
C ASN A 53 10.54 -11.57 10.25
N THR A 54 10.78 -11.05 9.04
CA THR A 54 11.57 -9.81 8.86
C THR A 54 10.90 -8.62 9.53
N LEU A 55 9.58 -8.51 9.44
CA LEU A 55 8.82 -7.45 10.12
C LEU A 55 8.95 -7.57 11.64
N LYS A 56 8.84 -8.78 12.19
CA LYS A 56 9.04 -9.03 13.63
C LYS A 56 10.42 -8.56 14.11
N LEU A 57 11.48 -8.86 13.37
CA LEU A 57 12.83 -8.39 13.69
C LEU A 57 12.95 -6.86 13.66
N MET A 58 12.27 -6.21 12.71
CA MET A 58 12.24 -4.74 12.62
C MET A 58 11.52 -4.10 13.80
N THR A 59 10.41 -4.70 14.24
CA THR A 59 9.69 -4.29 15.46
C THR A 59 10.55 -4.50 16.71
N GLU A 60 11.17 -5.67 16.86
CA GLU A 60 12.08 -5.97 17.97
C GLU A 60 13.21 -4.95 18.06
N ARG A 61 13.82 -4.58 16.92
CA ARG A 61 14.82 -3.50 16.87
C ARG A 61 14.26 -2.15 17.32
N GLN A 62 13.03 -1.82 16.94
CA GLN A 62 12.39 -0.55 17.28
C GLN A 62 12.10 -0.45 18.78
N GLU A 63 11.80 -1.56 19.43
CA GLU A 63 11.52 -1.65 20.86
C GLU A 63 12.79 -1.64 21.74
N MET A 64 13.96 -1.91 21.15
CA MET A 64 15.23 -1.91 21.89
C MET A 64 15.61 -0.51 22.39
N ARG A 65 15.88 -0.40 23.70
CA ARG A 65 16.50 0.77 24.32
C ARG A 65 18.00 0.52 24.48
N LEU A 66 18.83 1.38 23.91
CA LEU A 66 20.30 1.23 23.93
C LEU A 66 20.87 1.85 25.21
N GLN A 67 20.76 1.14 26.34
CA GLN A 67 21.22 1.65 27.64
C GLN A 67 22.56 1.05 28.08
N SER A 68 22.92 -0.14 27.58
CA SER A 68 24.15 -0.85 27.93
C SER A 68 24.98 -1.28 26.69
N ILE A 69 26.23 -1.67 26.93
CA ILE A 69 27.12 -2.25 25.91
C ILE A 69 26.54 -3.59 25.39
N ALA A 70 25.88 -4.36 26.25
CA ALA A 70 25.19 -5.58 25.86
C ALA A 70 24.05 -5.27 24.88
N ASP A 71 23.27 -4.21 25.12
CA ASP A 71 22.21 -3.76 24.21
C ASP A 71 22.76 -3.34 22.86
N ALA A 72 23.91 -2.64 22.84
CA ALA A 72 24.58 -2.29 21.59
C ALA A 72 25.04 -3.52 20.79
N SER A 73 25.48 -4.59 21.47
CA SER A 73 25.83 -5.86 20.82
C SER A 73 24.61 -6.58 20.25
N ALA A 74 23.51 -6.63 21.01
CA ALA A 74 22.24 -7.23 20.59
C ALA A 74 21.64 -6.48 19.39
N TYR A 75 21.68 -5.14 19.42
CA TYR A 75 21.24 -4.28 18.33
C TYR A 75 22.02 -4.54 17.04
N ARG A 76 23.35 -4.65 17.12
CA ARG A 76 24.19 -5.01 15.96
C ARG A 76 23.83 -6.38 15.40
N ARG A 77 23.56 -7.36 16.27
CA ARG A 77 23.14 -8.70 15.85
C ARG A 77 21.81 -8.66 15.10
N ILE A 78 20.80 -7.97 15.66
CA ILE A 78 19.49 -7.83 15.02
C ILE A 78 19.59 -7.07 13.70
N ASN A 79 20.34 -5.97 13.63
CA ASN A 79 20.54 -5.25 12.37
C ASN A 79 21.14 -6.15 11.29
N ARG A 80 22.13 -6.98 11.63
CA ARG A 80 22.71 -7.94 10.68
C ARG A 80 21.68 -8.98 10.21
N GLN A 81 20.81 -9.45 11.10
CA GLN A 81 19.73 -10.37 10.76
C GLN A 81 18.67 -9.72 9.86
N ILE A 82 18.28 -8.47 10.14
CA ILE A 82 17.36 -7.68 9.32
C ILE A 82 17.93 -7.51 7.91
N SER A 83 19.17 -7.03 7.76
CA SER A 83 19.77 -6.81 6.43
C SER A 83 19.81 -8.09 5.59
N LYS A 84 20.15 -9.23 6.22
CA LYS A 84 20.14 -10.54 5.55
C LYS A 84 18.73 -10.93 5.11
N SER A 85 17.76 -10.80 6.01
CA SER A 85 16.36 -11.20 5.76
C SER A 85 15.70 -10.31 4.72
N GLN A 86 15.93 -8.99 4.75
CA GLN A 86 15.46 -8.04 3.73
C GLN A 86 16.00 -8.38 2.34
N THR A 87 17.29 -8.70 2.23
CA THR A 87 17.91 -9.08 0.95
C THR A 87 17.27 -10.35 0.40
N ARG A 88 17.10 -11.37 1.25
CA ARG A 88 16.45 -12.64 0.87
C ARG A 88 15.01 -12.42 0.43
N ASP A 89 14.23 -11.69 1.22
CA ASP A 89 12.81 -11.46 0.97
C ASP A 89 12.60 -10.64 -0.31
N MET A 90 13.44 -9.62 -0.56
CA MET A 90 13.42 -8.86 -1.81
C MET A 90 13.77 -9.71 -3.03
N ARG A 91 14.78 -10.58 -2.93
CA ARG A 91 15.13 -11.51 -4.02
C ARG A 91 13.98 -12.45 -4.31
N HIS A 92 13.39 -13.05 -3.26
CA HIS A 92 12.25 -13.93 -3.40
C HIS A 92 11.05 -13.22 -4.05
N PHE A 93 10.67 -12.04 -3.53
CA PHE A 93 9.58 -11.24 -4.09
C PHE A 93 9.80 -10.90 -5.58
N ASN A 94 11.01 -10.51 -5.96
CA ASN A 94 11.34 -10.20 -7.35
C ASN A 94 11.28 -11.46 -8.23
N THR A 95 11.81 -12.59 -7.76
CA THR A 95 11.75 -13.87 -8.46
C THR A 95 10.31 -14.32 -8.70
N GLU A 96 9.46 -14.28 -7.67
CA GLU A 96 8.04 -14.65 -7.81
C GLU A 96 7.29 -13.69 -8.75
N ARG A 97 7.60 -12.39 -8.70
CA ARG A 97 7.03 -11.43 -9.64
C ARG A 97 7.44 -11.72 -11.09
N ILE A 98 8.69 -12.13 -11.33
CA ILE A 98 9.16 -12.53 -12.67
C ILE A 98 8.47 -13.83 -13.10
N LYS A 99 8.40 -14.85 -12.25
CA LYS A 99 7.69 -16.11 -12.55
C LYS A 99 6.23 -15.85 -12.92
N ASN A 100 5.51 -15.08 -12.10
CA ASN A 100 4.12 -14.71 -12.35
C ASN A 100 3.97 -13.95 -13.67
N ALA A 101 4.90 -13.03 -13.99
CA ALA A 101 4.89 -12.32 -15.26
C ALA A 101 5.12 -13.28 -16.45
N ILE A 102 6.04 -14.23 -16.33
CA ILE A 102 6.27 -15.25 -17.36
C ILE A 102 5.01 -16.11 -17.54
N GLU A 103 4.42 -16.60 -16.45
CA GLU A 103 3.20 -17.42 -16.48
C GLU A 103 2.00 -16.67 -17.09
N GLN A 104 1.80 -15.41 -16.75
CA GLN A 104 0.76 -14.57 -17.35
C GLN A 104 1.00 -14.33 -18.85
N ASN A 105 2.26 -14.26 -19.28
CA ASN A 105 2.62 -14.13 -20.69
C ASN A 105 2.65 -15.48 -21.45
N ARG A 106 2.46 -16.63 -20.78
CA ARG A 106 2.34 -17.94 -21.44
C ARG A 106 1.01 -18.14 -22.18
N GLY A 107 0.07 -17.20 -22.10
CA GLY A 107 -1.13 -17.21 -22.94
C GLY A 107 -0.79 -16.89 -24.40
N SER A 108 -1.21 -17.77 -25.33
CA SER A 108 -0.90 -17.78 -26.77
C SER A 108 -1.11 -16.47 -27.56
N LYS A 109 -1.69 -15.42 -26.95
CA LYS A 109 -1.90 -14.11 -27.58
C LYS A 109 -0.64 -13.27 -27.76
N VAL A 110 0.41 -13.46 -26.95
CA VAL A 110 1.66 -12.69 -27.12
C VAL A 110 2.43 -13.16 -28.35
N PHE A 111 2.40 -14.46 -28.66
CA PHE A 111 2.99 -15.02 -29.88
C PHE A 111 2.28 -14.57 -31.17
N ALA A 112 0.97 -14.31 -31.12
CA ALA A 112 0.22 -13.85 -32.29
C ALA A 112 0.57 -12.40 -32.70
N ARG A 113 1.08 -11.58 -31.78
CA ARG A 113 1.43 -10.18 -32.07
C ARG A 113 2.82 -10.07 -32.69
N ASP A 114 3.78 -10.83 -32.19
CA ASP A 114 5.16 -10.79 -32.67
C ASP A 114 5.35 -11.51 -34.02
N LEU A 115 4.48 -12.46 -34.40
CA LEU A 115 4.48 -13.06 -35.76
C LEU A 115 3.90 -12.13 -36.84
N SER A 116 3.21 -11.05 -36.47
CA SER A 116 2.64 -10.08 -37.43
C SER A 116 3.53 -8.88 -37.69
N ILE A 117 4.54 -8.64 -36.84
CA ILE A 117 5.51 -7.55 -37.00
C ILE A 117 6.68 -8.10 -37.82
N GLY A 118 6.51 -8.17 -39.14
CA GLY A 118 7.59 -8.61 -40.03
C GLY A 118 7.17 -9.30 -41.32
N GLN A 119 5.87 -9.52 -41.55
CA GLN A 119 5.36 -9.87 -42.87
C GLN A 119 4.80 -8.61 -43.54
N SER A 120 5.66 -7.96 -44.32
CA SER A 120 5.32 -6.99 -45.36
C SER A 120 6.08 -7.38 -46.62
#